data_AF-A0AAE7E6T0-F1
#
_entry.id   AF-A0AAE7E6T0-F1
#
_cell.length_a   1.000
_cell.length_b   1.000
_cell.length_c   1.000
_cell.angle_alpha   90.00
_cell.angle_beta   90.00
_cell.angle_gamma   90.00
#
_symmetry.space_group_name_H-M   'P 1'
#
loop_
_entity.id
_entity.type
_entity.pdbx_description
1 polymer ?
#
loop_
_entity_poly.entity_id
_entity_poly.type
_entity_poly.pdbx_seq_one_letter_code
_entity_poly.pdbx_strand_id
1 'polypeptide(L)' 'MLITKKDAVKILNVSATKLYQLVKEGKLETYSPDFPVNSNKVCFKKSDLERFLFRR' A
#
# COMPACT_ATOMS: atom_id res chain seq x y z
N MET A 1 6.97 9.95 5.19
CA MET A 1 5.67 9.91 5.89
C MET A 1 5.02 8.56 5.64
N LEU A 2 4.62 7.86 6.69
CA LEU A 2 3.91 6.59 6.60
C LEU A 2 2.41 6.86 6.46
N ILE A 3 1.74 6.07 5.62
CA ILE A 3 0.32 6.21 5.32
C ILE A 3 -0.37 4.88 5.58
N THR A 4 -1.54 4.93 6.22
CA THR A 4 -2.33 3.73 6.49
C THR A 4 -2.87 3.12 5.19
N LYS A 5 -3.23 1.83 5.24
CA LYS A 5 -3.97 1.15 4.17
C LYS A 5 -5.17 1.95 3.65
N LYS A 6 -5.97 2.55 4.53
CA LYS A 6 -7.20 3.27 4.12
C LYS A 6 -6.87 4.47 3.24
N ASP A 7 -5.84 5.20 3.58
CA ASP A 7 -5.37 6.34 2.79
C ASP A 7 -4.62 5.88 1.54
N ALA A 8 -3.85 4.79 1.59
CA ALA A 8 -3.18 4.22 0.42
C ALA A 8 -4.18 3.82 -0.68
N VAL A 9 -5.31 3.20 -0.29
CA VAL A 9 -6.45 2.89 -1.16
C VAL A 9 -7.01 4.16 -1.83
N LYS A 10 -7.14 5.26 -1.07
CA LYS A 10 -7.63 6.54 -1.59
C LYS A 10 -6.63 7.20 -2.55
N ILE A 11 -5.35 7.21 -2.18
CA ILE A 11 -4.27 7.83 -2.98
C ILE A 11 -4.12 7.11 -4.32
N LEU A 12 -4.08 5.78 -4.29
CA LEU A 12 -3.94 4.98 -5.50
C LEU A 12 -5.25 4.83 -6.28
N ASN A 13 -6.38 5.22 -5.68
CA ASN A 13 -7.72 5.00 -6.20
C ASN A 13 -7.95 3.55 -6.66
N VAL A 14 -7.55 2.59 -5.82
CA VAL A 14 -7.69 1.15 -6.07
C VAL A 14 -8.39 0.46 -4.92
N SER A 15 -9.03 -0.68 -5.16
CA SER A 15 -9.61 -1.49 -4.09
C SER A 15 -8.54 -2.04 -3.15
N ALA A 16 -8.91 -2.31 -1.90
CA ALA A 16 -8.01 -2.92 -0.92
C ALA A 16 -7.39 -4.21 -1.48
N THR A 17 -8.18 -5.07 -2.13
CA THR A 17 -7.72 -6.31 -2.78
C THR A 17 -6.64 -6.05 -3.83
N LYS A 18 -6.79 -4.99 -4.63
CA LYS A 18 -5.78 -4.62 -5.63
C LYS A 18 -4.50 -4.10 -4.97
N LEU A 19 -4.63 -3.31 -3.89
CA LEU A 19 -3.49 -2.89 -3.08
C LEU A 19 -2.71 -4.11 -2.54
N TYR A 20 -3.41 -5.12 -2.03
CA TYR A 20 -2.80 -6.40 -1.60
C TYR A 20 -2.06 -7.11 -2.73
N GLN A 21 -2.65 -7.17 -3.92
CA GLN A 21 -2.00 -7.76 -5.09
C GLN A 21 -0.70 -7.04 -5.42
N LEU A 22 -0.69 -5.70 -5.41
CA LEU A 22 0.51 -4.91 -5.69
C LEU A 22 1.64 -5.19 -4.69
N VAL A 23 1.30 -5.34 -3.40
CA VAL A 23 2.27 -5.73 -2.37
C VAL A 23 2.79 -7.14 -2.61
N LYS A 24 1.89 -8.09 -2.93
CA LYS A 24 2.25 -9.49 -3.21
C LYS A 24 3.10 -9.63 -4.47
N GLU A 25 2.88 -8.78 -5.47
CA GLU A 25 3.69 -8.68 -6.69
C GLU A 25 5.04 -7.97 -6.46
N GLY A 26 5.31 -7.45 -5.26
CA GLY A 26 6.52 -6.69 -4.95
C GLY A 26 6.57 -5.29 -5.57
N LYS A 27 5.42 -4.77 -6.03
CA LYS A 27 5.30 -3.42 -6.61
C LYS A 27 5.13 -2.33 -5.55
N LEU A 28 4.70 -2.71 -4.35
CA LEU A 28 4.55 -1.82 -3.20
C LEU A 28 5.19 -2.44 -1.96
N GLU A 29 5.89 -1.62 -1.19
CA GLU A 29 6.50 -2.06 0.07
C GLU A 29 5.64 -1.69 1.29
N THR A 30 5.33 -2.69 2.12
CA THR A 30 4.58 -2.51 3.37
C THR A 30 5.46 -2.62 4.60
N TYR A 31 5.25 -1.73 5.55
CA TYR A 31 5.98 -1.69 6.82
C TYR A 31 5.19 -2.38 7.94
N SER A 32 4.71 -3.60 7.66
CA SER A 32 3.91 -4.37 8.61
C SER A 32 4.37 -5.83 8.59
N PRO A 33 4.96 -6.35 9.68
CA PRO A 33 5.41 -7.73 9.73
C PRO A 33 4.24 -8.73 9.66
N ASP A 34 3.05 -8.33 10.11
CA ASP A 34 1.83 -9.16 10.14
C ASP A 34 0.89 -8.95 8.93
N PHE A 35 1.42 -8.60 7.76
CA PHE A 35 0.61 -8.53 6.54
C PHE A 35 0.33 -9.96 6.02
N PRO A 36 -0.93 -10.38 5.75
CA PRO A 36 -2.18 -9.61 5.70
C PRO A 36 -3.06 -9.72 6.97
N VAL A 37 -2.62 -10.44 7.99
CA VAL A 37 -3.41 -10.89 9.16
C VAL A 37 -3.93 -9.71 9.99
N ASN A 38 -3.14 -8.63 10.13
CA ASN A 38 -3.52 -7.48 10.96
C ASN A 38 -3.65 -6.18 10.14
N SER A 39 -4.76 -6.10 9.38
CA SER A 39 -5.09 -5.01 8.44
C SER A 39 -5.01 -3.58 9.02
N ASN A 40 -5.16 -3.43 10.35
CA ASN A 40 -5.19 -2.13 11.01
C ASN A 40 -3.82 -1.48 11.25
N LYS A 41 -2.71 -2.24 11.14
CA LYS A 41 -1.35 -1.70 11.33
C LYS A 41 -0.56 -1.57 10.04
N VAL A 42 -1.18 -1.84 8.90
CA VAL A 42 -0.48 -1.81 7.62
C VAL A 42 -0.23 -0.36 7.20
N CYS A 43 1.05 -0.02 7.17
CA CYS A 43 1.55 1.27 6.73
C CYS A 43 2.36 1.13 5.44
N PHE A 44 2.23 2.13 4.58
CA PHE A 44 2.91 2.26 3.30
C PHE A 44 3.72 3.57 3.31
N LYS A 45 4.82 3.62 2.57
CA LYS A 45 5.52 4.90 2.36
C LYS A 45 4.77 5.72 1.32
N LYS A 46 4.47 6.99 1.64
CA LYS A 46 3.86 7.93 0.69
C LYS A 46 4.60 7.96 -0.65
N SER A 47 5.92 8.09 -0.58
CA SER A 47 6.79 8.18 -1.74
C SER A 47 6.74 6.94 -2.64
N ASP A 48 6.48 5.77 -2.06
CA ASP A 48 6.36 4.51 -2.81
C ASP A 48 5.05 4.48 -3.62
N LEU A 49 3.95 4.91 -2.99
CA LEU A 49 2.64 5.08 -3.63
C LEU A 49 2.69 6.15 -4.74
N GLU A 50 3.31 7.29 -4.48
CA GLU A 50 3.47 8.37 -5.47
C GLU A 50 4.36 7.93 -6.63
N ARG A 51 5.45 7.22 -6.34
CA ARG A 51 6.32 6.66 -7.39
C ARG A 51 5.59 5.63 -8.23
N PHE A 52 4.72 4.82 -7.64
CA PHE A 52 3.87 3.90 -8.38
C PHE A 52 2.89 4.63 -9.31
N LEU A 53 2.27 5.74 -8.87
CA LEU A 53 1.39 6.56 -9.70
C LEU A 53 2.14 7.24 -10.85
N PHE A 54 3.34 7.74 -10.59
CA PHE A 54 4.13 8.46 -11.59
C PHE A 54 4.79 7.55 -12.63
N ARG A 55 4.96 6.25 -12.33
CA ARG A 55 5.55 5.26 -13.23
C ARG A 55 4.55 4.63 -14.20
N ARG A 56 3.30 5.11 -14.22
CA ARG A 56 2.19 4.64 -15.04
C ARG A 56 1.89 5.62 -16.15
#